data_AF-A0A0H5CQP0-F1
#
_entry.id   AF-A0A0H5CQP0-F1
#
_cell.length_a   1.000
_cell.length_b   1.000
_cell.length_c   1.000
_cell.angle_alpha   90.00
_cell.angle_beta   90.00
_cell.angle_gamma   90.00
#
_symmetry.space_group_name_H-M   'P 1'
#
loop_
_entity.id
_entity.type
_entity.pdbx_description
1 polymer ?
#
loop_
_entity_poly.entity_id
_entity_poly.type
_entity_poly.pdbx_seq_one_letter_code
_entity_poly.pdbx_strand_id
1 'polypeptide(L)'
;MHDLDSALEVIRRRDDTAAKHAHALWQVMRATAAHPTKVTRYEVQQMVWGTLPLAARRPDGADAFADVHDTCAAFAELLDLLGHTGYADLCRGEITRAILDAEDARYRVLVEQAWRASGVHPPNTPTLTWSDRAGDVEQALRAAAGRMLEEAIDAGTLRSDGDDESDRVELVMRLLMSPETDGTDTWFGKLLDERLDSWTRGRGSQTRRELLVRLRPDVRRAPDAEGHDLPALESLLDACRGPGVRLTDHGYLPTDLVADLAAIMPACRENPSTGRGESRWPPVRLLRELASDLGLVERDNRRLRLTDRGATVVDDPDALLMAVGEGIVALDRPALAVIQEVTFAALLLEDRMSPDRIFGKITYVLGEEQWTDPNGAPLGAAHAEKVGSWLLRRLRTLDALDADWTARRVGLTEAGVSIARWALRTRVLFPQRTLAIP
;
A
#
# COMPACT_ATOMS: atom_id res chain seq x y z
N MET A 1 -36.16 19.99 16.05
CA MET A 1 -35.41 19.46 14.91
C MET A 1 -35.98 20.12 13.66
N HIS A 2 -35.17 20.91 12.98
CA HIS A 2 -35.55 21.56 11.74
C HIS A 2 -35.30 20.62 10.55
N ASP A 3 -36.00 20.82 9.44
CA ASP A 3 -35.50 20.37 8.13
C ASP A 3 -34.40 21.31 7.63
N LEU A 4 -33.70 20.91 6.56
CA LEU A 4 -32.56 21.66 6.02
C LEU A 4 -32.92 23.10 5.65
N ASP A 5 -34.04 23.30 4.96
CA ASP A 5 -34.46 24.62 4.48
C ASP A 5 -34.83 25.55 5.63
N SER A 6 -35.55 25.04 6.63
CA SER A 6 -35.91 25.79 7.83
C SER A 6 -34.69 26.12 8.69
N ALA A 7 -33.72 25.21 8.80
CA ALA A 7 -32.48 25.45 9.54
C ALA A 7 -31.64 26.55 8.86
N LEU A 8 -31.50 26.49 7.54
CA LEU A 8 -30.78 27.50 6.76
C LEU A 8 -31.46 28.87 6.82
N GLU A 9 -32.79 28.91 6.87
CA GLU A 9 -33.53 30.16 7.03
C GLU A 9 -33.28 30.80 8.40
N VAL A 10 -33.13 30.00 9.47
CA VAL A 10 -32.74 30.51 10.79
C VAL A 10 -31.36 31.17 10.75
N ILE A 11 -30.38 30.53 10.11
CA ILE A 11 -29.02 31.07 9.95
C ILE A 11 -29.04 32.32 9.07
N ARG A 12 -29.73 32.26 7.92
CA ARG A 12 -29.82 33.34 6.92
C ARG A 12 -30.37 34.64 7.48
N ARG A 13 -31.31 34.56 8.42
CA ARG A 13 -31.87 35.75 9.12
C ARG A 13 -30.82 36.51 9.93
N ARG A 14 -29.75 35.85 10.35
CA ARG A 14 -28.64 36.47 11.08
C ARG A 14 -27.52 36.86 10.12
N ASP A 15 -27.14 35.95 9.24
CA ASP A 15 -26.07 36.14 8.27
C ASP A 15 -26.31 35.25 7.03
N ASP A 16 -26.54 35.91 5.88
CA ASP A 16 -26.75 35.24 4.60
C ASP A 16 -25.48 34.56 4.07
N THR A 17 -24.29 35.07 4.40
CA THR A 17 -23.02 34.46 4.02
C THR A 17 -22.78 33.18 4.82
N ALA A 18 -23.00 33.20 6.13
CA ALA A 18 -22.91 32.02 6.98
C ALA A 18 -23.87 30.90 6.51
N ALA A 19 -25.10 31.25 6.13
CA ALA A 19 -26.05 30.29 5.60
C ALA A 19 -25.57 29.65 4.28
N LYS A 20 -24.96 30.43 3.38
CA LYS A 20 -24.38 29.92 2.12
C LYS A 20 -23.21 28.98 2.38
N HIS A 21 -22.30 29.34 3.29
CA HIS A 21 -21.15 28.51 3.63
C HIS A 21 -21.57 27.19 4.29
N ALA A 22 -22.48 27.25 5.26
CA ALA A 22 -23.04 26.06 5.91
C ALA A 22 -23.74 25.15 4.90
N HIS A 23 -24.53 25.72 3.97
CA HIS A 23 -25.16 24.95 2.90
C HIS A 23 -24.14 24.32 1.96
N ALA A 24 -23.10 25.06 1.55
CA ALA A 24 -22.05 24.55 0.67
C ALA A 24 -21.32 23.36 1.31
N LEU A 25 -20.92 23.48 2.59
CA LEU A 25 -20.27 22.38 3.32
C LEU A 25 -21.21 21.19 3.47
N TRP A 26 -22.49 21.42 3.76
CA TRP A 26 -23.49 20.35 3.79
C TRP A 26 -23.58 19.63 2.45
N GLN A 27 -23.70 20.34 1.34
CA GLN A 27 -23.77 19.72 0.00
C GLN A 27 -22.53 18.90 -0.33
N VAL A 28 -21.33 19.42 -0.04
CA VAL A 28 -20.06 18.69 -0.26
C VAL A 28 -19.99 17.43 0.61
N MET A 29 -20.37 17.54 1.89
CA MET A 29 -20.44 16.39 2.79
C MET A 29 -21.41 15.32 2.28
N ARG A 30 -22.60 15.74 1.82
CA ARG A 30 -23.64 14.81 1.34
C ARG A 30 -23.31 14.19 -0.02
N ALA A 31 -22.60 14.91 -0.88
CA ALA A 31 -22.14 14.38 -2.16
C ALA A 31 -21.12 13.24 -2.01
N THR A 32 -20.40 13.19 -0.88
CA THR A 32 -19.37 12.19 -0.58
C THR A 32 -19.80 11.21 0.52
N ALA A 33 -21.07 11.26 0.93
CA ALA A 33 -21.59 10.48 2.04
C ALA A 33 -21.78 9.00 1.69
N ALA A 34 -21.43 8.12 2.63
CA ALA A 34 -21.63 6.67 2.48
C ALA A 34 -23.10 6.25 2.69
N HIS A 35 -23.94 7.13 3.22
CA HIS A 35 -25.38 6.89 3.36
C HIS A 35 -26.17 8.12 2.94
N PRO A 36 -27.22 8.00 2.11
CA PRO A 36 -27.98 9.14 1.64
C PRO A 36 -28.76 9.86 2.74
N THR A 37 -29.03 9.22 3.88
CA THR A 37 -29.90 9.80 4.94
C THR A 37 -29.25 9.99 6.32
N LYS A 38 -28.11 9.36 6.62
CA LYS A 38 -27.49 9.42 7.96
C LYS A 38 -26.22 10.29 7.87
N VAL A 39 -26.05 11.19 8.85
CA VAL A 39 -24.80 11.93 9.07
C VAL A 39 -23.94 11.10 10.02
N THR A 40 -22.66 10.97 9.70
CA THR A 40 -21.70 10.19 10.51
C THR A 40 -20.58 11.08 11.05
N ARG A 41 -19.95 10.67 12.15
CA ARG A 41 -18.76 11.35 12.69
C ARG A 41 -17.62 11.39 11.69
N TYR A 42 -17.43 10.32 10.91
CA TYR A 42 -16.41 10.27 9.87
C TYR A 42 -16.62 11.38 8.83
N GLU A 43 -17.85 11.56 8.32
CA GLU A 43 -18.18 12.60 7.33
C GLU A 43 -17.91 14.01 7.90
N VAL A 44 -18.34 14.27 9.13
CA VAL A 44 -18.14 15.57 9.78
C VAL A 44 -16.65 15.84 10.01
N GLN A 45 -15.89 14.87 10.53
CA GLN A 45 -14.44 14.97 10.72
C GLN A 45 -13.70 15.21 9.41
N GLN A 46 -14.04 14.46 8.36
CA GLN A 46 -13.46 14.67 7.03
C GLN A 46 -13.71 16.08 6.52
N MET A 47 -14.91 16.63 6.76
CA MET A 47 -15.22 18.00 6.36
C MET A 47 -14.43 19.05 7.13
N VAL A 48 -14.43 19.00 8.46
CA VAL A 48 -13.81 20.06 9.27
C VAL A 48 -12.31 19.92 9.44
N TRP A 49 -11.75 18.71 9.35
CA TRP A 49 -10.30 18.48 9.49
C TRP A 49 -9.59 18.36 8.15
N GLY A 50 -10.27 17.91 7.10
CA GLY A 50 -9.70 17.71 5.76
C GLY A 50 -10.16 18.75 4.74
N THR A 51 -11.44 18.68 4.36
CA THR A 51 -11.97 19.40 3.19
C THR A 51 -11.93 20.92 3.37
N LEU A 52 -12.46 21.44 4.48
CA LEU A 52 -12.54 22.88 4.73
C LEU A 52 -11.15 23.54 4.85
N PRO A 53 -10.20 23.04 5.68
CA PRO A 53 -8.86 23.62 5.79
C PRO A 53 -8.09 23.63 4.48
N LEU A 54 -8.20 22.56 3.70
CA LEU A 54 -7.52 22.46 2.40
C LEU A 54 -8.18 23.35 1.34
N ALA A 55 -9.50 23.51 1.37
CA ALA A 55 -10.21 24.42 0.46
C ALA A 55 -9.82 25.88 0.70
N ALA A 56 -9.74 26.31 1.96
CA ALA A 56 -9.35 27.67 2.33
C ALA A 56 -7.90 28.03 1.91
N ARG A 57 -7.02 27.04 1.81
CA ARG A 57 -5.62 27.23 1.36
C ARG A 57 -5.45 27.29 -0.15
N ARG A 58 -6.48 26.94 -0.94
CA ARG A 58 -6.40 27.05 -2.40
C ARG A 58 -6.49 28.52 -2.81
N PRO A 59 -5.79 28.94 -3.89
CA PRO A 59 -5.85 30.32 -4.38
C PRO A 59 -7.28 30.83 -4.57
N ASP A 60 -8.16 30.01 -5.14
CA ASP A 60 -9.57 30.36 -5.40
C ASP A 60 -10.46 30.28 -4.14
N GLY A 61 -9.97 29.65 -3.07
CA GLY A 61 -10.71 29.43 -1.83
C GLY A 61 -10.35 30.40 -0.71
N ALA A 62 -9.24 31.13 -0.82
CA ALA A 62 -8.79 32.07 0.21
C ALA A 62 -9.79 33.20 0.47
N ASP A 63 -10.44 33.72 -0.58
CA ASP A 63 -11.46 34.76 -0.44
C ASP A 63 -12.84 34.17 -0.06
N ALA A 64 -13.17 32.98 -0.57
CA ALA A 64 -14.45 32.31 -0.29
C ALA A 64 -14.55 31.76 1.13
N PHE A 65 -13.41 31.42 1.74
CA PHE A 65 -13.29 30.93 3.12
C PHE A 65 -12.35 31.82 3.93
N ALA A 66 -12.45 33.14 3.75
CA ALA A 66 -11.58 34.12 4.41
C ALA A 66 -11.56 33.97 5.94
N ASP A 67 -12.70 33.59 6.53
CA ASP A 67 -12.77 33.14 7.92
C ASP A 67 -13.23 31.68 7.99
N VAL A 68 -12.25 30.80 8.20
CA VAL A 68 -12.44 29.35 8.32
C VAL A 68 -13.15 28.99 9.62
N HIS A 69 -12.95 29.77 10.69
CA HIS A 69 -13.57 29.53 12.00
C HIS A 69 -15.05 29.88 11.96
N ASP A 70 -15.41 31.03 11.39
CA ASP A 70 -16.81 31.42 11.22
C ASP A 70 -17.56 30.43 10.31
N THR A 71 -16.90 29.97 9.25
CA THR A 71 -17.45 28.93 8.36
C THR A 71 -17.69 27.61 9.11
N CYS A 72 -16.73 27.18 9.95
CA CYS A 72 -16.88 26.00 10.79
C CYS A 72 -17.99 26.17 11.85
N ALA A 73 -18.11 27.37 12.44
CA ALA A 73 -19.15 27.69 13.42
C ALA A 73 -20.55 27.69 12.79
N ALA A 74 -20.72 28.25 11.59
CA ALA A 74 -21.96 28.20 10.84
C ALA A 74 -22.37 26.76 10.50
N PHE A 75 -21.41 25.91 10.14
CA PHE A 75 -21.65 24.50 9.91
C PHE A 75 -22.04 23.75 11.20
N ALA A 76 -21.40 24.09 12.33
CA ALA A 76 -21.79 23.56 13.64
C ALA A 76 -23.22 23.96 14.02
N GLU A 77 -23.61 25.23 13.82
CA GLU A 77 -24.98 25.70 14.04
C GLU A 77 -26.00 24.95 13.19
N LEU A 78 -25.68 24.72 11.91
CA LEU A 78 -26.55 23.91 11.04
C LEU A 78 -26.73 22.48 11.57
N LEU A 79 -25.65 21.80 11.95
CA LEU A 79 -25.71 20.46 12.53
C LEU A 79 -26.58 20.42 13.80
N ASP A 80 -26.45 21.43 14.66
CA ASP A 80 -27.22 21.57 15.90
C ASP A 80 -28.73 21.72 15.62
N LEU A 81 -29.11 22.59 14.68
CA LEU A 81 -30.50 22.80 14.27
C LEU A 81 -31.15 21.55 13.66
N LEU A 82 -30.34 20.74 12.97
CA LEU A 82 -30.72 19.43 12.43
C LEU A 82 -30.75 18.31 13.49
N GLY A 83 -30.35 18.60 14.73
CA GLY A 83 -30.38 17.66 15.85
C GLY A 83 -29.12 16.79 16.00
N HIS A 84 -28.03 17.16 15.32
CA HIS A 84 -26.73 16.49 15.40
C HIS A 84 -25.80 17.18 16.42
N THR A 85 -26.27 17.36 17.65
CA THR A 85 -25.59 18.11 18.72
C THR A 85 -24.15 17.62 18.97
N GLY A 86 -23.95 16.30 19.09
CA GLY A 86 -22.61 15.73 19.31
C GLY A 86 -21.62 16.00 18.16
N TYR A 87 -22.10 16.15 16.93
CA TYR A 87 -21.26 16.51 15.79
C TYR A 87 -21.02 18.02 15.73
N ALA A 88 -22.00 18.84 16.15
CA ALA A 88 -21.80 20.28 16.32
C ALA A 88 -20.74 20.57 17.39
N ASP A 89 -20.73 19.83 18.49
CA ASP A 89 -19.71 19.93 19.54
C ASP A 89 -18.31 19.55 19.03
N LEU A 90 -18.22 18.56 18.14
CA LEU A 90 -16.97 18.21 17.45
C LEU A 90 -16.42 19.39 16.65
N CYS A 91 -17.27 20.07 15.87
CA CYS A 91 -16.88 21.26 15.11
C CYS A 91 -16.37 22.38 16.03
N ARG A 92 -17.00 22.57 17.21
CA ARG A 92 -16.62 23.59 18.20
C ARG A 92 -15.46 23.19 19.11
N GLY A 93 -15.02 21.93 19.04
CA GLY A 93 -14.01 21.34 19.91
C GLY A 93 -12.62 21.95 19.77
N GLU A 94 -11.82 21.82 20.82
CA GLU A 94 -10.44 22.34 20.86
C GLU A 94 -9.53 21.73 19.78
N ILE A 95 -9.70 20.44 19.49
CA ILE A 95 -8.95 19.73 18.44
C ILE A 95 -9.23 20.34 17.06
N THR A 96 -10.50 20.56 16.73
CA THR A 96 -10.90 21.17 15.46
C THR A 96 -10.31 22.57 15.33
N ARG A 97 -10.45 23.41 16.37
CA ARG A 97 -9.85 24.76 16.40
C ARG A 97 -8.34 24.73 16.16
N ALA A 98 -7.63 23.86 16.87
CA ALA A 98 -6.18 23.69 16.71
C ALA A 98 -5.77 23.25 15.30
N ILE A 99 -6.59 22.44 14.61
CA ILE A 99 -6.37 22.02 13.22
C ILE A 99 -6.58 23.21 12.27
N LEU A 100 -7.65 23.99 12.46
CA LEU A 100 -7.94 25.16 11.62
C LEU A 100 -6.83 26.23 11.72
N ASP A 101 -6.26 26.41 12.91
CA ASP A 101 -5.16 27.38 13.18
C ASP A 101 -3.79 26.91 12.68
N ALA A 102 -3.61 25.63 12.36
CA ALA A 102 -2.30 25.06 12.12
C ALA A 102 -1.78 25.29 10.69
N GLU A 103 -0.52 25.69 10.57
CA GLU A 103 0.20 25.75 9.29
C GLU A 103 0.73 24.38 8.85
N ASP A 104 1.02 24.22 7.55
CA ASP A 104 1.19 22.97 6.81
C ASP A 104 1.78 21.77 7.57
N ALA A 105 3.01 21.89 8.09
CA ALA A 105 3.67 20.76 8.76
C ALA A 105 2.94 20.34 10.04
N ARG A 106 2.52 21.33 10.85
CA ARG A 106 1.78 21.10 12.09
C ARG A 106 0.36 20.59 11.82
N TYR A 107 -0.29 21.11 10.78
CA TYR A 107 -1.62 20.69 10.34
C TYR A 107 -1.66 19.17 10.06
N ARG A 108 -0.71 18.66 9.27
CA ARG A 108 -0.67 17.21 8.95
C ARG A 108 -0.54 16.33 10.19
N VAL A 109 0.32 16.72 11.13
CA VAL A 109 0.53 16.00 12.39
C VAL A 109 -0.73 16.01 13.26
N LEU A 110 -1.38 17.18 13.40
CA LEU A 110 -2.60 17.31 14.20
C LEU A 110 -3.76 16.52 13.60
N VAL A 111 -3.95 16.56 12.28
CA VAL A 111 -4.99 15.79 11.59
C VAL A 111 -4.76 14.29 11.76
N GLU A 112 -3.52 13.80 11.59
CA GLU A 112 -3.20 12.38 11.78
C GLU A 112 -3.46 11.93 13.24
N GLN A 113 -3.08 12.75 14.22
CA GLN A 113 -3.34 12.47 15.63
C GLN A 113 -4.85 12.48 15.96
N ALA A 114 -5.59 13.45 15.43
CA ALA A 114 -7.04 13.56 15.64
C ALA A 114 -7.79 12.37 15.04
N TRP A 115 -7.40 11.90 13.84
CA TRP A 115 -7.97 10.70 13.23
C TRP A 115 -7.68 9.43 14.04
N ARG A 116 -6.45 9.26 14.54
CA ARG A 116 -6.12 8.12 15.40
C ARG A 116 -6.95 8.13 16.69
N ALA A 117 -7.11 9.31 17.30
CA ALA A 117 -7.89 9.46 18.53
C ALA A 117 -9.41 9.35 18.33
N SER A 118 -9.92 9.46 17.09
CA SER A 118 -11.37 9.47 16.87
C SER A 118 -12.01 8.08 16.93
N GLY A 119 -11.21 7.03 16.76
CA GLY A 119 -11.70 5.64 16.68
C GLY A 119 -12.58 5.35 15.47
N VAL A 120 -12.81 6.30 14.55
CA VAL A 120 -13.63 6.07 13.34
C VAL A 120 -12.80 6.14 12.05
N HIS A 121 -11.49 6.38 12.17
CA HIS A 121 -10.58 6.24 11.04
C HIS A 121 -10.35 4.76 10.73
N PRO A 122 -10.61 4.29 9.49
CA PRO A 122 -10.38 2.90 9.14
C PRO A 122 -8.89 2.53 9.25
N PRO A 123 -8.51 1.46 9.97
CA PRO A 123 -7.13 1.01 10.02
C PRO A 123 -6.69 0.40 8.67
N ASN A 124 -5.38 0.34 8.43
CA ASN A 124 -4.85 -0.48 7.34
C ASN A 124 -5.13 -1.96 7.64
N THR A 125 -5.24 -2.78 6.61
CA THR A 125 -5.43 -4.23 6.76
C THR A 125 -4.25 -4.99 6.19
N PRO A 126 -4.11 -6.29 6.52
CA PRO A 126 -3.13 -7.16 5.84
C PRO A 126 -3.31 -7.24 4.33
N THR A 127 -4.46 -6.82 3.79
CA THR A 127 -4.79 -6.92 2.36
C THR A 127 -4.64 -5.59 1.62
N LEU A 128 -4.66 -4.44 2.31
CA LEU A 128 -4.43 -3.13 1.70
C LEU A 128 -4.06 -2.05 2.72
N THR A 129 -3.37 -1.02 2.22
CA THR A 129 -3.23 0.27 2.93
C THR A 129 -4.02 1.37 2.24
N TRP A 130 -4.51 2.33 3.02
CA TRP A 130 -5.24 3.49 2.52
C TRP A 130 -4.32 4.47 1.77
N SER A 131 -4.74 4.93 0.59
CA SER A 131 -4.04 5.87 -0.30
C SER A 131 -4.19 7.34 0.14
N ASP A 132 -3.13 8.14 0.11
CA ASP A 132 -3.26 9.60 0.30
C ASP A 132 -4.08 10.27 -0.82
N ARG A 133 -4.19 9.60 -1.98
CA ARG A 133 -4.93 10.06 -3.17
C ARG A 133 -6.04 9.07 -3.50
N ALA A 134 -6.97 8.91 -2.57
CA ALA A 134 -8.15 8.08 -2.76
C ALA A 134 -9.04 8.62 -3.90
N GLY A 135 -9.48 7.75 -4.80
CA GLY A 135 -10.56 8.08 -5.74
C GLY A 135 -11.93 8.02 -5.06
N ASP A 136 -12.99 8.11 -5.86
CA ASP A 136 -14.36 8.18 -5.37
C ASP A 136 -14.78 6.88 -4.66
N VAL A 137 -14.37 5.72 -5.18
CA VAL A 137 -14.66 4.41 -4.58
C VAL A 137 -13.93 4.25 -3.25
N GLU A 138 -12.64 4.57 -3.19
CA GLU A 138 -11.88 4.47 -1.95
C GLU A 138 -12.40 5.44 -0.89
N GLN A 139 -12.81 6.65 -1.27
CA GLN A 139 -13.44 7.62 -0.36
C GLN A 139 -14.78 7.10 0.18
N ALA A 140 -15.65 6.58 -0.69
CA ALA A 140 -16.93 6.00 -0.29
C ALA A 140 -16.75 4.81 0.66
N LEU A 141 -15.78 3.94 0.37
CA LEU A 141 -15.43 2.80 1.20
C LEU A 141 -14.91 3.24 2.58
N ARG A 142 -14.07 4.28 2.67
CA ARG A 142 -13.64 4.81 3.97
C ARG A 142 -14.80 5.37 4.78
N ALA A 143 -15.73 6.07 4.13
CA ALA A 143 -16.92 6.58 4.81
C ALA A 143 -17.83 5.44 5.29
N ALA A 144 -17.97 4.37 4.51
CA ALA A 144 -18.70 3.18 4.92
C ALA A 144 -18.02 2.46 6.10
N ALA A 145 -16.69 2.33 6.07
CA ALA A 145 -15.90 1.79 7.17
C ALA A 145 -16.02 2.66 8.43
N GLY A 146 -15.90 3.98 8.31
CA GLY A 146 -16.04 4.91 9.43
C GLY A 146 -17.42 4.85 10.08
N ARG A 147 -18.49 4.72 9.29
CA ARG A 147 -19.87 4.50 9.80
C ARG A 147 -19.97 3.20 10.60
N MET A 148 -19.46 2.11 10.04
CA MET A 148 -19.50 0.79 10.70
C MET A 148 -18.71 0.80 12.01
N LEU A 149 -17.54 1.45 12.04
CA LEU A 149 -16.73 1.62 13.25
C LEU A 149 -17.45 2.48 14.29
N GLU A 150 -18.10 3.56 13.86
CA GLU A 150 -18.92 4.41 14.74
C GLU A 150 -20.08 3.62 15.36
N GLU A 151 -20.82 2.86 14.57
CA GLU A 151 -21.93 2.03 15.06
C GLU A 151 -21.47 0.96 16.05
N ALA A 152 -20.30 0.37 15.82
CA ALA A 152 -19.70 -0.60 16.73
C ALA A 152 -19.23 0.04 18.06
N ILE A 153 -18.74 1.28 18.03
CA ILE A 153 -18.41 2.07 19.22
C ILE A 153 -19.68 2.42 20.00
N ASP A 154 -20.71 2.92 19.31
CA ASP A 154 -21.98 3.32 19.94
C ASP A 154 -22.70 2.10 20.57
N ALA A 155 -22.55 0.92 19.97
CA ALA A 155 -23.04 -0.34 20.52
C ALA A 155 -22.20 -0.89 21.70
N GLY A 156 -21.05 -0.28 22.00
CA GLY A 156 -20.12 -0.72 23.04
C GLY A 156 -19.33 -1.99 22.69
N THR A 157 -19.32 -2.39 21.42
CA THR A 157 -18.56 -3.56 20.93
C THR A 157 -17.11 -3.22 20.59
N LEU A 158 -16.80 -1.95 20.36
CA LEU A 158 -15.44 -1.42 20.25
C LEU A 158 -15.22 -0.30 21.25
N ARG A 159 -14.01 -0.21 21.81
CA ARG A 159 -13.58 0.91 22.64
C ARG A 159 -13.23 2.12 21.78
N SER A 160 -13.54 3.32 22.26
CA SER A 160 -13.28 4.57 21.55
C SER A 160 -11.79 4.98 21.53
N ASP A 161 -10.96 4.42 22.42
CA ASP A 161 -9.55 4.76 22.59
C ASP A 161 -8.61 4.10 21.57
N GLY A 162 -9.10 3.12 20.80
CA GLY A 162 -8.35 2.48 19.73
C GLY A 162 -7.54 1.25 20.16
N ASP A 163 -7.67 0.79 21.41
CA ASP A 163 -6.95 -0.39 21.91
C ASP A 163 -7.37 -1.70 21.21
N ASP A 164 -8.55 -1.74 20.59
CA ASP A 164 -9.12 -2.90 19.89
C ASP A 164 -8.75 -2.93 18.38
N GLU A 165 -7.48 -2.68 18.03
CA GLU A 165 -7.04 -2.57 16.62
C GLU A 165 -7.34 -3.84 15.80
N SER A 166 -7.18 -5.03 16.38
CA SER A 166 -7.46 -6.30 15.68
C SER A 166 -8.94 -6.46 15.30
N ASP A 167 -9.86 -6.08 16.18
CA ASP A 167 -11.30 -6.17 15.93
C ASP A 167 -11.73 -5.16 14.84
N ARG A 168 -11.09 -3.98 14.84
CA ARG A 168 -11.30 -2.95 13.80
C ARG A 168 -10.83 -3.43 12.43
N VAL A 169 -9.65 -4.05 12.37
CA VAL A 169 -9.12 -4.67 11.14
C VAL A 169 -10.08 -5.76 10.66
N GLU A 170 -10.60 -6.61 11.54
CA GLU A 170 -11.55 -7.66 11.17
C GLU A 170 -12.84 -7.08 10.57
N LEU A 171 -13.40 -6.04 11.18
CA LEU A 171 -14.60 -5.38 10.68
C LEU A 171 -14.36 -4.76 9.29
N VAL A 172 -13.25 -4.04 9.10
CA VAL A 172 -12.90 -3.47 7.78
C VAL A 172 -12.70 -4.58 6.74
N MET A 173 -12.05 -5.68 7.10
CA MET A 173 -11.90 -6.84 6.22
C MET A 173 -13.24 -7.45 5.82
N ARG A 174 -14.18 -7.56 6.77
CA ARG A 174 -15.54 -8.05 6.48
C ARG A 174 -16.27 -7.14 5.50
N LEU A 175 -16.15 -5.82 5.66
CA LEU A 175 -16.71 -4.83 4.74
C LEU A 175 -16.07 -4.91 3.34
N LEU A 176 -14.75 -5.08 3.26
CA LEU A 176 -14.04 -5.23 1.97
C LEU A 176 -14.58 -6.40 1.16
N MET A 177 -14.93 -7.49 1.84
CA MET A 177 -15.41 -8.72 1.21
C MET A 177 -16.93 -8.74 1.02
N SER A 178 -17.68 -7.78 1.55
CA SER A 178 -19.13 -7.71 1.35
C SER A 178 -19.48 -7.14 -0.03
N PRO A 179 -20.56 -7.61 -0.68
CA PRO A 179 -21.12 -6.93 -1.83
C PRO A 179 -21.56 -5.51 -1.42
N GLU A 180 -21.48 -4.56 -2.35
CA GLU A 180 -22.15 -3.28 -2.16
C GLU A 180 -23.68 -3.48 -2.21
N THR A 181 -24.44 -2.65 -1.49
CA THR A 181 -25.88 -2.76 -1.22
C THR A 181 -26.76 -3.17 -2.43
N ASP A 182 -26.35 -2.82 -3.67
CA ASP A 182 -27.10 -3.05 -4.91
C ASP A 182 -26.33 -3.84 -6.00
N GLY A 183 -25.17 -4.44 -5.68
CA GLY A 183 -24.27 -5.06 -6.66
C GLY A 183 -23.80 -6.48 -6.32
N THR A 184 -23.34 -7.22 -7.34
CA THR A 184 -22.66 -8.52 -7.16
C THR A 184 -21.16 -8.37 -6.87
N ASP A 185 -20.60 -7.20 -7.13
CA ASP A 185 -19.18 -6.90 -6.89
C ASP A 185 -18.94 -6.49 -5.44
N THR A 186 -17.85 -7.01 -4.87
CA THR A 186 -17.38 -6.63 -3.54
C THR A 186 -16.72 -5.26 -3.54
N TRP A 187 -16.69 -4.60 -2.38
CA TRP A 187 -15.92 -3.37 -2.18
C TRP A 187 -14.46 -3.51 -2.58
N PHE A 188 -13.84 -4.65 -2.26
CA PHE A 188 -12.48 -4.96 -2.66
C PHE A 188 -12.32 -4.98 -4.19
N GLY A 189 -13.26 -5.58 -4.92
CA GLY A 189 -13.24 -5.62 -6.38
C GLY A 189 -13.26 -4.22 -7.00
N LYS A 190 -14.18 -3.36 -6.54
CA LYS A 190 -14.30 -1.98 -7.04
C LYS A 190 -13.09 -1.12 -6.69
N LEU A 191 -12.60 -1.21 -5.46
CA LEU A 191 -11.40 -0.51 -5.01
C LEU A 191 -10.19 -0.92 -5.85
N LEU A 192 -10.04 -2.23 -6.11
CA LEU A 192 -8.95 -2.73 -6.94
C LEU A 192 -9.06 -2.19 -8.37
N ASP A 193 -10.26 -2.12 -8.96
CA ASP A 193 -10.46 -1.55 -10.29
C ASP A 193 -10.15 -0.05 -10.35
N GLU A 194 -10.58 0.75 -9.36
CA GLU A 194 -10.21 2.17 -9.25
C GLU A 194 -8.69 2.35 -9.15
N ARG A 195 -8.03 1.56 -8.30
CA ARG A 195 -6.59 1.66 -8.09
C ARG A 195 -5.80 1.20 -9.31
N LEU A 196 -6.25 0.15 -10.01
CA LEU A 196 -5.65 -0.26 -11.28
C LEU A 196 -5.78 0.82 -12.35
N ASP A 197 -6.92 1.50 -12.40
CA ASP A 197 -7.16 2.62 -13.29
C ASP A 197 -6.22 3.80 -12.98
N SER A 198 -6.05 4.14 -11.69
CA SER A 198 -5.08 5.15 -11.26
C SER A 198 -3.62 4.71 -11.52
N TRP A 199 -3.30 3.44 -11.30
CA TRP A 199 -1.96 2.87 -11.48
C TRP A 199 -1.54 2.88 -12.95
N THR A 200 -2.44 2.51 -13.86
CA THR A 200 -2.19 2.52 -15.31
C THR A 200 -2.17 3.93 -15.90
N ARG A 201 -3.03 4.85 -15.41
CA ARG A 201 -3.11 6.23 -15.90
C ARG A 201 -2.15 7.19 -15.19
N GLY A 202 -1.43 6.71 -14.17
CA GLY A 202 -0.52 7.49 -13.32
C GLY A 202 0.47 8.38 -14.08
N ARG A 203 1.02 9.37 -13.38
CA ARG A 203 1.86 10.42 -13.98
C ARG A 203 3.18 9.89 -14.55
N GLY A 204 3.65 10.60 -15.59
CA GLY A 204 5.07 10.87 -15.85
C GLY A 204 5.69 10.13 -17.03
N SER A 205 5.52 8.80 -17.13
CA SER A 205 6.15 8.00 -18.19
C SER A 205 5.14 7.37 -19.16
N GLN A 206 5.29 7.69 -20.45
CA GLN A 206 4.55 7.03 -21.52
C GLN A 206 5.01 5.57 -21.67
N THR A 207 6.33 5.33 -21.55
CA THR A 207 6.91 3.97 -21.58
C THR A 207 6.30 3.09 -20.49
N ARG A 208 6.19 3.61 -19.27
CA ARG A 208 5.58 2.90 -18.14
C ARG A 208 4.11 2.62 -18.40
N ARG A 209 3.33 3.62 -18.80
CA ARG A 209 1.90 3.47 -19.12
C ARG A 209 1.64 2.36 -20.14
N GLU A 210 2.42 2.31 -21.21
CA GLU A 210 2.27 1.29 -22.27
C GLU A 210 2.51 -0.14 -21.75
N LEU A 211 3.42 -0.31 -20.79
CA LEU A 211 3.64 -1.59 -20.13
C LEU A 211 2.45 -1.95 -19.22
N LEU A 212 2.04 -1.03 -18.35
CA LEU A 212 1.06 -1.32 -17.29
C LEU A 212 -0.35 -1.56 -17.84
N VAL A 213 -0.79 -0.80 -18.86
CA VAL A 213 -2.14 -0.96 -19.45
C VAL A 213 -2.37 -2.38 -19.95
N ARG A 214 -1.34 -3.02 -20.51
CA ARG A 214 -1.42 -4.39 -21.03
C ARG A 214 -1.52 -5.45 -19.92
N LEU A 215 -1.05 -5.12 -18.72
CA LEU A 215 -1.01 -6.03 -17.57
C LEU A 215 -2.21 -5.86 -16.63
N ARG A 216 -3.09 -4.87 -16.87
CA ARG A 216 -4.27 -4.63 -16.04
C ARG A 216 -5.11 -5.90 -15.80
N PRO A 217 -5.45 -6.73 -16.80
CA PRO A 217 -6.24 -7.94 -16.57
C PRO A 217 -5.53 -8.97 -15.69
N ASP A 218 -4.21 -9.10 -15.86
CA ASP A 218 -3.38 -10.06 -15.13
C ASP A 218 -3.21 -9.67 -13.67
N VAL A 219 -3.04 -8.37 -13.39
CA VAL A 219 -2.93 -7.86 -12.01
C VAL A 219 -4.29 -7.86 -11.31
N ARG A 220 -5.39 -7.72 -12.06
CA ARG A 220 -6.76 -7.74 -11.51
C ARG A 220 -7.15 -9.10 -10.95
N ARG A 221 -6.73 -10.19 -11.60
CA ARG A 221 -6.92 -11.57 -11.10
C ARG A 221 -5.94 -11.85 -9.97
N ALA A 222 -6.36 -12.56 -8.94
CA ALA A 222 -5.40 -13.14 -8.01
C ALA A 222 -4.51 -14.13 -8.79
N PRO A 223 -3.18 -14.09 -8.64
CA PRO A 223 -2.33 -15.07 -9.31
C PRO A 223 -2.66 -16.48 -8.82
N ASP A 224 -2.92 -17.38 -9.77
CA ASP A 224 -2.97 -18.81 -9.48
C ASP A 224 -1.53 -19.28 -9.19
N ALA A 225 -1.35 -20.12 -8.18
CA ALA A 225 -0.04 -20.61 -7.75
C ALA A 225 0.16 -22.11 -8.03
N GLU A 226 -0.76 -22.73 -8.80
CA GLU A 226 -0.87 -24.17 -9.06
C GLU A 226 0.48 -24.89 -9.27
N GLY A 227 1.03 -25.44 -8.18
CA GLY A 227 2.15 -26.39 -8.20
C GLY A 227 3.50 -25.80 -8.63
N HIS A 228 3.72 -24.50 -8.42
CA HIS A 228 5.01 -23.88 -8.69
C HIS A 228 5.89 -23.85 -7.43
N ASP A 229 7.07 -24.46 -7.52
CA ASP A 229 7.96 -24.61 -6.36
C ASP A 229 9.10 -23.58 -6.36
N LEU A 230 9.58 -23.26 -5.16
CA LEU A 230 10.82 -22.52 -4.91
C LEU A 230 11.79 -23.43 -4.15
N PRO A 231 12.34 -24.49 -4.79
CA PRO A 231 12.89 -25.66 -4.11
C PRO A 231 14.02 -25.31 -3.14
N ALA A 232 14.86 -24.35 -3.49
CA ALA A 232 15.95 -23.90 -2.61
C ALA A 232 15.44 -23.13 -1.39
N LEU A 233 14.43 -22.27 -1.58
CA LEU A 233 13.83 -21.53 -0.48
C LEU A 233 13.08 -22.49 0.45
N GLU A 234 12.25 -23.38 -0.10
CA GLU A 234 11.54 -24.41 0.64
C GLU A 234 12.49 -25.29 1.46
N SER A 235 13.57 -25.77 0.85
CA SER A 235 14.59 -26.58 1.55
C SER A 235 15.25 -25.81 2.70
N LEU A 236 15.50 -24.51 2.53
CA LEU A 236 16.04 -23.66 3.59
C LEU A 236 15.01 -23.48 4.73
N LEU A 237 13.74 -23.23 4.41
CA LEU A 237 12.68 -23.04 5.39
C LEU A 237 12.39 -24.33 6.17
N ASP A 238 12.41 -25.48 5.48
CA ASP A 238 12.24 -26.79 6.11
C ASP A 238 13.36 -27.08 7.12
N ALA A 239 14.62 -26.77 6.76
CA ALA A 239 15.75 -26.86 7.67
C ALA A 239 15.65 -25.91 8.89
N CYS A 240 14.83 -24.86 8.80
CA CYS A 240 14.60 -23.89 9.89
C CYS A 240 13.43 -24.28 10.82
N ARG A 241 12.73 -25.40 10.59
CA ARG A 241 11.64 -25.86 11.45
C ARG A 241 12.09 -26.19 12.87
N GLY A 242 11.12 -26.18 13.80
CA GLY A 242 11.32 -26.55 15.20
C GLY A 242 12.37 -25.67 15.90
N PRO A 243 13.48 -26.24 16.40
CA PRO A 243 14.54 -25.44 17.03
C PRO A 243 15.36 -24.62 16.02
N GLY A 244 15.21 -24.84 14.70
CA GLY A 244 15.96 -24.17 13.64
C GLY A 244 17.39 -24.68 13.45
N VAL A 245 18.01 -24.28 12.34
CA VAL A 245 19.35 -24.73 11.95
C VAL A 245 20.44 -24.03 12.77
N ARG A 246 21.41 -24.79 13.29
CA ARG A 246 22.55 -24.23 14.04
C ARG A 246 23.54 -23.59 13.08
N LEU A 247 23.79 -22.30 13.25
CA LEU A 247 24.80 -21.55 12.52
C LEU A 247 26.21 -21.88 13.05
N THR A 248 27.21 -21.75 12.17
CA THR A 248 28.63 -21.77 12.53
C THR A 248 28.98 -20.60 13.45
N ASP A 249 30.17 -20.61 14.05
CA ASP A 249 30.63 -19.51 14.92
C ASP A 249 30.67 -18.14 14.23
N HIS A 250 30.84 -18.14 12.91
CA HIS A 250 30.85 -16.93 12.08
C HIS A 250 29.45 -16.54 11.56
N GLY A 251 28.40 -17.27 11.97
CA GLY A 251 27.03 -17.01 11.56
C GLY A 251 26.63 -17.57 10.19
N TYR A 252 27.46 -18.43 9.59
CA TYR A 252 27.15 -19.11 8.33
C TYR A 252 26.31 -20.37 8.52
N LEU A 253 25.60 -20.78 7.47
CA LEU A 253 24.95 -22.08 7.37
C LEU A 253 25.95 -23.24 7.49
N PRO A 254 25.55 -24.40 8.07
CA PRO A 254 26.34 -25.63 8.04
C PRO A 254 26.72 -26.05 6.63
N THR A 255 27.90 -26.64 6.47
CA THR A 255 28.44 -27.04 5.16
C THR A 255 27.55 -28.05 4.43
N ASP A 256 26.87 -28.92 5.17
CA ASP A 256 26.02 -29.96 4.59
C ASP A 256 24.77 -29.33 3.96
N LEU A 257 24.09 -28.44 4.69
CA LEU A 257 22.97 -27.66 4.14
C LEU A 257 23.40 -26.76 2.97
N VAL A 258 24.61 -26.18 3.02
CA VAL A 258 25.15 -25.40 1.89
C VAL A 258 25.33 -26.28 0.65
N ALA A 259 25.81 -27.52 0.81
CA ALA A 259 25.97 -28.45 -0.29
C ALA A 259 24.61 -28.87 -0.89
N ASP A 260 23.62 -29.16 -0.03
CA ASP A 260 22.26 -29.52 -0.45
C ASP A 260 21.60 -28.38 -1.25
N LEU A 261 21.67 -27.15 -0.73
CA LEU A 261 21.15 -25.97 -1.42
C LEU A 261 21.90 -25.70 -2.74
N ALA A 262 23.24 -25.79 -2.74
CA ALA A 262 24.03 -25.56 -3.95
C ALA A 262 23.74 -26.60 -5.05
N ALA A 263 23.37 -27.83 -4.69
CA ALA A 263 23.05 -28.88 -5.66
C ALA A 263 21.75 -28.60 -6.43
N ILE A 264 20.76 -27.98 -5.78
CA ILE A 264 19.45 -27.69 -6.38
C ILE A 264 19.37 -26.33 -7.06
N MET A 265 20.17 -25.34 -6.64
CA MET A 265 20.13 -23.98 -7.18
C MET A 265 20.76 -23.84 -8.57
N PRO A 266 20.04 -23.38 -9.62
CA PRO A 266 20.64 -23.11 -10.94
C PRO A 266 21.77 -22.09 -10.90
N ALA A 267 21.63 -21.03 -10.09
CA ALA A 267 22.64 -19.99 -9.92
C ALA A 267 24.01 -20.52 -9.42
N CYS A 268 24.00 -21.63 -8.66
CA CYS A 268 25.21 -22.30 -8.19
C CYS A 268 25.85 -23.17 -9.28
N ARG A 269 25.04 -23.77 -10.16
CA ARG A 269 25.54 -24.57 -11.30
C ARG A 269 26.23 -23.70 -12.35
N GLU A 270 25.72 -22.49 -12.57
CA GLU A 270 26.31 -21.51 -13.49
C GLU A 270 27.65 -20.95 -12.99
N ASN A 271 27.82 -20.87 -11.67
CA ASN A 271 29.02 -20.34 -11.02
C ASN A 271 29.56 -21.36 -10.00
N PRO A 272 30.09 -22.50 -10.47
CA PRO A 272 30.53 -23.57 -9.58
C PRO A 272 31.70 -23.09 -8.71
N SER A 273 31.65 -23.43 -7.43
CA SER A 273 32.68 -23.13 -6.44
C SER A 273 33.29 -24.41 -5.88
N THR A 274 34.56 -24.37 -5.50
CA THR A 274 35.28 -25.50 -4.88
C THR A 274 35.23 -25.47 -3.36
N GLY A 275 34.63 -24.44 -2.76
CA GLY A 275 34.52 -24.28 -1.32
C GLY A 275 33.34 -25.03 -0.70
N ARG A 276 33.43 -25.35 0.60
CA ARG A 276 32.37 -26.05 1.35
C ARG A 276 31.46 -25.14 2.17
N GLY A 277 31.86 -23.90 2.42
CA GLY A 277 31.13 -22.96 3.29
C GLY A 277 30.32 -21.91 2.50
N GLU A 278 29.31 -21.34 3.14
CA GLU A 278 28.41 -20.32 2.57
C GLU A 278 29.17 -19.12 1.97
N SER A 279 30.29 -18.69 2.57
CA SER A 279 31.12 -17.59 2.06
C SER A 279 31.70 -17.83 0.66
N ARG A 280 31.75 -19.10 0.24
CA ARG A 280 32.22 -19.51 -1.09
C ARG A 280 31.08 -19.73 -2.08
N TRP A 281 29.83 -19.62 -1.64
CA TRP A 281 28.61 -19.78 -2.42
C TRP A 281 27.75 -18.52 -2.32
N PRO A 282 28.06 -17.45 -3.07
CA PRO A 282 27.29 -16.21 -3.03
C PRO A 282 25.78 -16.37 -3.25
N PRO A 283 25.28 -17.26 -4.14
CA PRO A 283 23.84 -17.48 -4.27
C PRO A 283 23.20 -18.05 -3.01
N VAL A 284 23.83 -19.02 -2.33
CA VAL A 284 23.31 -19.59 -1.08
C VAL A 284 23.24 -18.53 0.01
N ARG A 285 24.27 -17.67 0.12
CA ARG A 285 24.23 -16.52 1.04
C ARG A 285 23.08 -15.58 0.70
N LEU A 286 22.91 -15.24 -0.57
CA LEU A 286 21.84 -14.35 -1.04
C LEU A 286 20.45 -14.94 -0.77
N LEU A 287 20.28 -16.26 -0.89
CA LEU A 287 19.04 -16.94 -0.54
C LEU A 287 18.69 -16.78 0.94
N ARG A 288 19.67 -16.94 1.84
CA ARG A 288 19.46 -16.72 3.29
C ARG A 288 19.16 -15.26 3.60
N GLU A 289 19.87 -14.33 2.97
CA GLU A 289 19.61 -12.88 3.09
C GLU A 289 18.18 -12.56 2.60
N LEU A 290 17.77 -13.10 1.46
CA LEU A 290 16.40 -12.98 0.93
C LEU A 290 15.35 -13.52 1.90
N ALA A 291 15.53 -14.72 2.43
CA ALA A 291 14.59 -15.30 3.40
C ALA A 291 14.48 -14.45 4.67
N SER A 292 15.58 -13.81 5.09
CA SER A 292 15.59 -12.88 6.24
C SER A 292 14.91 -11.56 5.90
N ASP A 293 15.19 -10.99 4.72
CA ASP A 293 14.60 -9.73 4.24
C ASP A 293 13.08 -9.86 4.02
N LEU A 294 12.62 -11.03 3.59
CA LEU A 294 11.20 -11.39 3.45
C LEU A 294 10.52 -11.67 4.80
N GLY A 295 11.29 -11.65 5.90
CA GLY A 295 10.80 -11.94 7.24
C GLY A 295 10.34 -13.38 7.44
N LEU A 296 10.86 -14.33 6.65
CA LEU A 296 10.52 -15.76 6.76
C LEU A 296 11.39 -16.48 7.79
N VAL A 297 12.62 -16.00 7.96
CA VAL A 297 13.56 -16.52 8.96
C VAL A 297 14.16 -15.39 9.78
N GLU A 298 14.53 -15.71 11.01
CA GLU A 298 15.27 -14.82 11.88
C GLU A 298 16.45 -15.54 12.53
N ARG A 299 17.47 -14.75 12.88
CA ARG A 299 18.61 -15.25 13.63
C ARG A 299 18.35 -15.09 15.13
N ASP A 300 18.10 -16.22 15.77
CA ASP A 300 18.05 -16.34 17.23
C ASP A 300 19.39 -16.90 17.73
N ASN A 301 20.25 -16.02 18.26
CA ASN A 301 21.58 -16.36 18.75
C ASN A 301 22.48 -17.04 17.68
N ARG A 302 22.71 -18.35 17.84
CA ARG A 302 23.48 -19.22 16.94
C ARG A 302 22.56 -20.13 16.13
N ARG A 303 21.30 -19.77 15.97
CA ARG A 303 20.32 -20.51 15.17
C ARG A 303 19.61 -19.60 14.19
N LEU A 304 19.24 -20.17 13.06
CA LEU A 304 18.32 -19.57 12.10
C LEU A 304 16.99 -20.32 12.23
N ARG A 305 15.92 -19.61 12.52
CA ARG A 305 14.60 -20.15 12.86
C ARG A 305 13.55 -19.52 11.96
N LEU A 306 12.44 -20.23 11.76
CA LEU A 306 11.25 -19.63 11.16
C LEU A 306 10.70 -18.53 12.09
N THR A 307 10.28 -17.43 11.49
CA THR A 307 9.40 -16.45 12.13
C THR A 307 7.96 -16.97 12.13
N ASP A 308 7.02 -16.25 12.75
CA ASP A 308 5.59 -16.56 12.66
C ASP A 308 5.08 -16.55 11.20
N ARG A 309 5.57 -15.61 10.39
CA ARG A 309 5.27 -15.55 8.95
C ARG A 309 5.85 -16.77 8.22
N GLY A 310 7.11 -17.11 8.48
CA GLY A 310 7.76 -18.29 7.91
C GLY A 310 7.03 -19.58 8.26
N ALA A 311 6.61 -19.73 9.52
CA ALA A 311 5.88 -20.90 10.00
C ALA A 311 4.49 -21.05 9.34
N THR A 312 3.87 -19.94 8.95
CA THR A 312 2.55 -19.95 8.29
C THR A 312 2.65 -20.40 6.82
N VAL A 313 3.74 -20.06 6.13
CA VAL A 313 3.87 -20.31 4.67
C VAL A 313 4.68 -21.56 4.31
N VAL A 314 5.43 -22.14 5.25
CA VAL A 314 6.37 -23.24 4.93
C VAL A 314 5.69 -24.53 4.44
N ASP A 315 4.41 -24.73 4.78
CA ASP A 315 3.59 -25.89 4.36
C ASP A 315 2.60 -25.54 3.23
N ASP A 316 2.65 -24.31 2.71
CA ASP A 316 1.72 -23.79 1.71
C ASP A 316 2.50 -23.08 0.59
N PRO A 317 2.81 -23.77 -0.52
CA PRO A 317 3.54 -23.21 -1.65
C PRO A 317 2.89 -21.95 -2.23
N ASP A 318 1.56 -21.88 -2.24
CA ASP A 318 0.81 -20.75 -2.76
C ASP A 318 1.00 -19.53 -1.85
N ALA A 319 0.90 -19.74 -0.53
CA ALA A 319 1.18 -18.70 0.45
C ALA A 319 2.65 -18.27 0.45
N LEU A 320 3.59 -19.18 0.15
CA LEU A 320 5.01 -18.85 0.01
C LEU A 320 5.25 -17.94 -1.20
N LEU A 321 4.70 -18.27 -2.37
CA LEU A 321 4.81 -17.44 -3.58
C LEU A 321 4.18 -16.06 -3.39
N MET A 322 3.01 -16.00 -2.75
CA MET A 322 2.38 -14.74 -2.36
C MET A 322 3.31 -13.94 -1.44
N ALA A 323 3.85 -14.57 -0.40
CA ALA A 323 4.72 -13.90 0.56
C ALA A 323 6.02 -13.38 -0.06
N VAL A 324 6.59 -14.11 -1.01
CA VAL A 324 7.76 -13.69 -1.81
C VAL A 324 7.40 -12.54 -2.74
N GLY A 325 6.28 -12.63 -3.47
CA GLY A 325 5.80 -11.57 -4.36
C GLY A 325 5.52 -10.26 -3.64
N GLU A 326 4.91 -10.32 -2.45
CA GLU A 326 4.68 -9.14 -1.60
C GLU A 326 5.98 -8.53 -1.09
N GLY A 327 6.93 -9.36 -0.64
CA GLY A 327 8.15 -8.87 0.00
C GLY A 327 9.28 -8.51 -0.97
N ILE A 328 9.24 -8.99 -2.22
CA ILE A 328 10.30 -8.68 -3.20
C ILE A 328 10.20 -7.24 -3.70
N VAL A 329 9.01 -6.65 -3.66
CA VAL A 329 8.78 -5.28 -4.13
C VAL A 329 8.98 -4.26 -3.00
N ALA A 330 9.71 -3.19 -3.29
CA ALA A 330 9.96 -2.13 -2.34
C ALA A 330 8.71 -1.25 -2.19
N LEU A 331 8.19 -1.15 -0.97
CA LEU A 331 7.10 -0.23 -0.63
C LEU A 331 7.61 1.06 0.01
N ASP A 332 8.81 1.08 0.56
CA ASP A 332 9.44 2.22 1.25
C ASP A 332 10.38 3.04 0.37
N ARG A 333 10.80 2.51 -0.78
CA ARG A 333 11.79 3.12 -1.69
C ARG A 333 11.18 3.36 -3.07
N PRO A 334 10.64 4.57 -3.34
CA PRO A 334 9.87 4.85 -4.55
C PRO A 334 10.60 4.56 -5.87
N ALA A 335 11.85 5.02 -6.02
CA ALA A 335 12.65 4.78 -7.23
C ALA A 335 12.89 3.29 -7.47
N LEU A 336 13.23 2.54 -6.41
CA LEU A 336 13.44 1.09 -6.50
C LEU A 336 12.14 0.38 -6.90
N ALA A 337 11.00 0.80 -6.33
CA ALA A 337 9.70 0.24 -6.65
C ALA A 337 9.34 0.41 -8.14
N VAL A 338 9.62 1.58 -8.73
CA VAL A 338 9.42 1.82 -10.17
C VAL A 338 10.32 0.92 -11.01
N ILE A 339 11.59 0.76 -10.63
CA ILE A 339 12.54 -0.13 -11.35
C ILE A 339 12.04 -1.57 -11.34
N GLN A 340 11.59 -2.07 -10.18
CA GLN A 340 11.07 -3.43 -10.03
C GLN A 340 9.78 -3.61 -10.82
N GLU A 341 8.87 -2.64 -10.77
CA GLU A 341 7.62 -2.66 -11.53
C GLU A 341 7.88 -2.74 -13.04
N VAL A 342 8.78 -1.91 -13.58
CA VAL A 342 9.15 -1.94 -15.00
C VAL A 342 9.84 -3.25 -15.38
N THR A 343 10.66 -3.81 -14.49
CA THR A 343 11.32 -5.11 -14.72
C THR A 343 10.30 -6.24 -14.82
N PHE A 344 9.40 -6.34 -13.83
CA PHE A 344 8.33 -7.34 -13.84
C PHE A 344 7.41 -7.16 -15.04
N ALA A 345 7.04 -5.93 -15.35
CA ALA A 345 6.17 -5.65 -16.48
C ALA A 345 6.81 -6.02 -17.82
N ALA A 346 8.10 -5.73 -18.00
CA ALA A 346 8.83 -6.12 -19.21
C ALA A 346 8.91 -7.64 -19.37
N LEU A 347 9.18 -8.37 -18.28
CA LEU A 347 9.31 -9.82 -18.29
C LEU A 347 7.97 -10.58 -18.39
N LEU A 348 6.87 -9.99 -17.91
CA LEU A 348 5.53 -10.56 -18.09
C LEU A 348 5.00 -10.38 -19.52
N LEU A 349 5.42 -9.32 -20.22
CA LEU A 349 4.95 -9.02 -21.58
C LEU A 349 5.77 -9.69 -22.69
N GLU A 350 6.99 -10.13 -22.39
CA GLU A 350 7.87 -10.81 -23.33
C GLU A 350 8.49 -12.05 -22.67
N ASP A 351 8.21 -13.24 -23.22
CA ASP A 351 8.66 -14.55 -22.71
C ASP A 351 10.17 -14.59 -22.40
N ARG A 352 11.00 -14.02 -23.28
CA ARG A 352 12.43 -13.83 -23.04
C ARG A 352 12.93 -12.49 -23.55
N MET A 353 13.71 -11.76 -22.74
CA MET A 353 14.27 -10.45 -23.07
C MET A 353 15.76 -10.37 -22.71
N SER A 354 16.56 -9.60 -23.47
CA SER A 354 17.93 -9.30 -23.05
C SER A 354 17.94 -8.35 -21.83
N PRO A 355 18.83 -8.56 -20.85
CA PRO A 355 18.97 -7.65 -19.70
C PRO A 355 19.12 -6.18 -20.12
N ASP A 356 19.93 -5.90 -21.15
CA ASP A 356 20.14 -4.54 -21.67
C ASP A 356 18.84 -3.87 -22.13
N ARG A 357 17.90 -4.63 -22.71
CA ARG A 357 16.61 -4.09 -23.14
C ARG A 357 15.70 -3.80 -21.95
N ILE A 358 15.76 -4.62 -20.89
CA ILE A 358 15.08 -4.35 -19.62
C ILE A 358 15.64 -3.06 -19.02
N PHE A 359 16.97 -2.92 -18.94
CA PHE A 359 17.64 -1.74 -18.38
C PHE A 359 17.39 -0.48 -19.22
N GLY A 360 17.29 -0.62 -20.54
CA GLY A 360 16.87 0.44 -21.44
C GLY A 360 15.45 0.95 -21.10
N LYS A 361 14.48 0.04 -20.93
CA LYS A 361 13.11 0.41 -20.50
C LYS A 361 13.11 1.13 -19.15
N ILE A 362 13.86 0.62 -18.17
CA ILE A 362 14.02 1.28 -16.86
C ILE A 362 14.58 2.69 -17.04
N THR A 363 15.63 2.85 -17.85
CA THR A 363 16.26 4.15 -18.11
C THR A 363 15.28 5.15 -18.73
N TYR A 364 14.46 4.72 -19.69
CA TYR A 364 13.43 5.58 -20.28
C TYR A 364 12.41 6.03 -19.23
N VAL A 365 11.91 5.12 -18.41
CA VAL A 365 10.94 5.46 -17.36
C VAL A 365 11.54 6.42 -16.33
N LEU A 366 12.76 6.15 -15.86
CA LEU A 366 13.45 7.02 -14.90
C LEU A 366 13.68 8.43 -15.47
N GLY A 367 14.03 8.53 -16.75
CA GLY A 367 14.23 9.81 -17.44
C GLY A 367 12.92 10.58 -17.67
N GLU A 368 11.86 9.91 -18.13
CA GLU A 368 10.54 10.51 -18.37
C GLU A 368 9.90 11.03 -17.06
N GLU A 369 10.07 10.29 -15.95
CA GLU A 369 9.60 10.68 -14.62
C GLU A 369 10.59 11.58 -13.85
N GLN A 370 11.73 11.95 -14.45
CA GLN A 370 12.74 12.87 -13.90
C GLN A 370 13.30 12.44 -12.54
N TRP A 371 13.52 11.13 -12.35
CA TRP A 371 14.09 10.62 -11.11
C TRP A 371 15.53 11.07 -10.90
N THR A 372 15.85 11.48 -9.68
CA THR A 372 17.19 11.92 -9.25
C THR A 372 17.69 11.13 -8.05
N ASP A 373 19.01 11.08 -7.88
CA ASP A 373 19.67 10.57 -6.69
C ASP A 373 19.59 11.59 -5.53
N PRO A 374 20.05 11.23 -4.31
CA PRO A 374 20.05 12.16 -3.18
C PRO A 374 20.89 13.44 -3.39
N ASN A 375 21.77 13.48 -4.38
CA ASN A 375 22.58 14.65 -4.75
C ASN A 375 21.94 15.47 -5.88
N GLY A 376 20.74 15.11 -6.35
CA GLY A 376 20.03 15.76 -7.44
C GLY A 376 20.51 15.35 -8.84
N ALA A 377 21.39 14.35 -8.96
CA ALA A 377 21.85 13.85 -10.25
C ALA A 377 20.81 12.88 -10.86
N PRO A 378 20.50 12.97 -12.17
CA PRO A 378 19.54 12.07 -12.80
C PRO A 378 19.93 10.60 -12.68
N LEU A 379 18.95 9.73 -12.39
CA LEU A 379 19.15 8.28 -12.40
C LEU A 379 19.23 7.75 -13.84
N GLY A 380 20.46 7.59 -14.34
CA GLY A 380 20.72 7.14 -15.71
C GLY A 380 20.94 5.63 -15.89
N ALA A 381 21.44 5.25 -17.06
CA ALA A 381 21.61 3.85 -17.48
C ALA A 381 22.46 3.00 -16.52
N ALA A 382 23.55 3.54 -15.98
CA ALA A 382 24.39 2.81 -15.03
C ALA A 382 23.64 2.45 -13.72
N HIS A 383 22.72 3.32 -13.28
CA HIS A 383 21.86 3.03 -12.12
C HIS A 383 20.83 1.96 -12.46
N ALA A 384 20.18 2.08 -13.62
CA ALA A 384 19.23 1.10 -14.13
C ALA A 384 19.86 -0.30 -14.26
N GLU A 385 21.07 -0.39 -14.82
CA GLU A 385 21.83 -1.64 -14.94
C GLU A 385 22.18 -2.22 -13.57
N LYS A 386 22.71 -1.41 -12.65
CA LYS A 386 23.09 -1.86 -11.30
C LYS A 386 21.90 -2.42 -10.53
N VAL A 387 20.78 -1.68 -10.47
CA VAL A 387 19.60 -2.07 -9.69
C VAL A 387 18.82 -3.18 -10.39
N GLY A 388 18.66 -3.09 -11.71
CA GLY A 388 18.03 -4.14 -12.52
C GLY A 388 18.78 -5.46 -12.41
N SER A 389 20.11 -5.45 -12.57
CA SER A 389 20.94 -6.66 -12.41
C SER A 389 20.85 -7.25 -11.00
N TRP A 390 20.72 -6.40 -9.98
CA TRP A 390 20.52 -6.86 -8.61
C TRP A 390 19.17 -7.59 -8.45
N LEU A 391 18.08 -7.05 -9.02
CA LEU A 391 16.77 -7.72 -8.99
C LEU A 391 16.82 -9.04 -9.78
N LEU A 392 17.36 -9.05 -11.00
CA LEU A 392 17.47 -10.27 -11.81
C LEU A 392 18.25 -11.36 -11.08
N ARG A 393 19.32 -11.00 -10.34
CA ARG A 393 20.09 -11.94 -9.51
C ARG A 393 19.27 -12.52 -8.37
N ARG A 394 18.43 -11.70 -7.71
CA ARG A 394 17.52 -12.18 -6.66
C ARG A 394 16.51 -13.17 -7.23
N LEU A 395 15.90 -12.87 -8.37
CA LEU A 395 14.97 -13.78 -9.03
C LEU A 395 15.67 -15.08 -9.47
N ARG A 396 16.89 -15.00 -10.04
CA ARG A 396 17.68 -16.20 -10.40
C ARG A 396 18.04 -17.05 -9.18
N THR A 397 18.27 -16.42 -8.03
CA THR A 397 18.57 -17.13 -6.77
C THR A 397 17.36 -17.87 -6.22
N LEU A 398 16.16 -17.33 -6.43
CA LEU A 398 14.88 -17.95 -6.06
C LEU A 398 14.40 -18.99 -7.09
N ASP A 399 15.12 -19.20 -8.19
CA ASP A 399 14.64 -19.97 -9.35
C ASP A 399 13.35 -19.38 -9.99
N ALA A 400 13.14 -18.08 -9.80
CA ALA A 400 12.04 -17.29 -10.36
C ALA A 400 12.40 -16.68 -11.74
N LEU A 401 13.61 -16.91 -12.23
CA LEU A 401 14.11 -16.40 -13.51
C LEU A 401 14.95 -17.46 -14.19
N ASP A 402 14.62 -17.77 -15.44
CA ASP A 402 15.44 -18.58 -16.32
C ASP A 402 16.32 -17.73 -17.24
N ALA A 403 17.49 -18.24 -17.58
CA ALA A 403 18.41 -17.64 -18.53
C ALA A 403 18.66 -18.63 -19.68
N ASP A 404 18.77 -18.13 -20.91
CA ASP A 404 19.19 -18.99 -22.01
C ASP A 404 20.62 -19.53 -21.79
N TRP A 405 21.01 -20.55 -22.55
CA TRP A 405 22.33 -21.16 -22.43
C TRP A 405 23.51 -20.19 -22.68
N THR A 406 23.25 -19.02 -23.27
CA THR A 406 24.24 -17.95 -23.43
C THR A 406 24.18 -16.87 -22.34
N ALA A 407 23.22 -16.97 -21.42
CA ALA A 407 22.81 -15.95 -20.46
C ALA A 407 22.51 -14.58 -21.10
N ARG A 408 22.19 -14.54 -22.39
CA ARG A 408 21.92 -13.29 -23.13
C ARG A 408 20.47 -12.86 -23.08
N ARG A 409 19.56 -13.81 -22.84
CA ARG A 409 18.14 -13.57 -22.65
C ARG A 409 17.67 -14.24 -21.37
N VAL A 410 16.81 -13.53 -20.66
CA VAL A 410 16.19 -13.99 -19.43
C VAL A 410 14.66 -13.96 -19.57
N GLY A 411 13.99 -14.88 -18.89
CA GLY A 411 12.54 -15.00 -18.84
C GLY A 411 12.10 -15.44 -17.45
N LEU A 412 10.85 -15.18 -17.08
CA LEU A 412 10.31 -15.68 -15.80
C LEU A 412 10.05 -17.19 -15.92
N THR A 413 10.35 -17.94 -14.87
CA THR A 413 9.79 -19.29 -14.69
C THR A 413 8.31 -19.16 -14.33
N GLU A 414 7.57 -20.27 -14.22
CA GLU A 414 6.17 -20.22 -13.82
C GLU A 414 6.00 -19.64 -12.40
N ALA A 415 6.85 -20.05 -11.45
CA ALA A 415 6.97 -19.42 -10.13
C ALA A 415 7.29 -17.92 -10.24
N GLY A 416 8.18 -17.55 -11.17
CA GLY A 416 8.51 -16.16 -11.47
C GLY A 416 7.34 -15.33 -11.99
N VAL A 417 6.49 -15.91 -12.83
CA VAL A 417 5.26 -15.26 -13.32
C VAL A 417 4.31 -14.99 -12.15
N SER A 418 4.12 -15.97 -11.26
CA SER A 418 3.28 -15.80 -10.06
C SER A 418 3.84 -14.71 -9.13
N ILE A 419 5.14 -14.77 -8.80
CA ILE A 419 5.82 -13.74 -7.99
C ILE A 419 5.70 -12.36 -8.62
N ALA A 420 5.91 -12.23 -9.93
CA ALA A 420 5.83 -10.95 -10.62
C ALA A 420 4.40 -10.37 -10.58
N ARG A 421 3.37 -11.20 -10.78
CA ARG A 421 1.98 -10.76 -10.69
C ARG A 421 1.60 -10.37 -9.26
N TRP A 422 2.02 -11.14 -8.26
CA TRP A 422 1.85 -10.77 -6.85
C TRP A 422 2.54 -9.44 -6.53
N ALA A 423 3.79 -9.25 -6.94
CA ALA A 423 4.53 -8.01 -6.73
C ALA A 423 3.82 -6.78 -7.34
N LEU A 424 3.34 -6.89 -8.58
CA LEU A 424 2.58 -5.81 -9.22
C LEU A 424 1.23 -5.56 -8.53
N ARG A 425 0.56 -6.62 -8.06
CA ARG A 425 -0.70 -6.50 -7.31
C ARG A 425 -0.47 -5.83 -5.95
N THR A 426 0.60 -6.17 -5.25
CA THR A 426 1.01 -5.52 -3.99
C THR A 426 1.26 -4.03 -4.21
N ARG A 427 1.88 -3.61 -5.33
CA ARG A 427 2.03 -2.18 -5.66
C ARG A 427 0.72 -1.42 -5.77
N VAL A 428 -0.34 -2.09 -6.23
CA VAL A 428 -1.68 -1.50 -6.36
C VAL A 428 -2.40 -1.47 -5.01
N LEU A 429 -2.28 -2.53 -4.21
CA LEU A 429 -2.96 -2.67 -2.92
C LEU A 429 -2.29 -1.88 -1.78
N PHE A 430 -0.99 -1.62 -1.90
CA PHE A 430 -0.19 -0.91 -0.92
C PHE A 430 0.46 0.34 -1.55
N PRO A 431 -0.36 1.33 -1.96
CA PRO A 431 0.16 2.52 -2.61
C PRO A 431 1.08 3.28 -1.66
N GLN A 432 2.19 3.77 -2.21
CA GLN A 432 3.11 4.59 -1.44
C GLN A 432 2.45 5.91 -1.04
N ARG A 433 2.69 6.33 0.20
CA ARG A 433 2.40 7.71 0.60
C ARG A 433 3.15 8.63 -0.35
N THR A 434 2.45 9.60 -0.92
CA THR A 434 3.12 10.51 -1.85
C THR A 434 4.03 11.39 -1.01
N LEU A 435 5.33 11.08 -0.97
CA LEU A 435 6.31 12.07 -0.61
C LEU A 435 6.11 13.21 -1.60
N ALA A 436 5.70 14.37 -1.11
CA ALA A 436 5.75 15.59 -1.89
C ALA A 436 7.20 15.68 -2.38
N ILE A 437 7.40 15.44 -3.67
CA ILE A 437 8.63 15.86 -4.33
C ILE A 437 8.60 17.39 -4.18
N PRO A 438 9.66 18.00 -3.62
CA PRO A 438 9.69 19.41 -3.24
C PRO A 438 9.28 20.36 -4.36
#